data_AF-A0A2V7XL66-F1
#
_entry.id   AF-A0A2V7XL66-F1
#
_cell.length_a   1.000
_cell.length_b   1.000
_cell.length_c   1.000
_cell.angle_alpha   90.00
_cell.angle_beta   90.00
_cell.angle_gamma   90.00
#
_symmetry.space_group_name_H-M   'P 1'
#
loop_
_entity.id
_entity.type
_entity.pdbx_description
1 polymer ?
#
loop_
_entity_poly.entity_id
_entity_poly.type
_entity_poly.pdbx_seq_one_letter_code
_entity_poly.pdbx_strand_id
1 'polypeptide(L)'
;MRTFKRILAAGLTMLTCLQALPARAEQGVVGTVDLDRALRARVDAETAARDTIKDLLARDEVRAVAGSAGLDLKRANAGVDTLQGAELQEIAARAAAADAALAGGKNITITISVVTLLLIIIIIILLTK
;
A
#
# COMPACT_ATOMS: atom_id res chain seq x y z
N MET A 1 35.37 8.62 -6.69
CA MET A 1 33.89 8.76 -6.64
C MET A 1 33.36 10.19 -6.43
N ARG A 2 34.20 11.24 -6.35
CA ARG A 2 33.74 12.63 -6.08
C ARG A 2 33.59 13.52 -7.33
N THR A 3 34.20 13.14 -8.45
CA THR A 3 34.06 13.79 -9.76
C THR A 3 32.83 13.31 -10.54
N PHE A 4 32.42 12.05 -10.36
CA PHE A 4 31.22 11.49 -11.00
C PHE A 4 29.91 12.15 -10.51
N LYS A 5 29.86 12.53 -9.21
CA LYS A 5 28.73 13.27 -8.61
C LYS A 5 28.57 14.71 -9.14
N ARG A 6 29.62 15.31 -9.72
CA ARG A 6 29.59 16.71 -10.20
C ARG A 6 29.06 16.85 -11.62
N ILE A 7 29.28 15.85 -12.47
CA ILE A 7 28.78 15.84 -13.85
C ILE A 7 27.27 15.51 -13.88
N LEU A 8 26.81 14.64 -12.97
CA LEU A 8 25.39 14.30 -12.85
C LEU A 8 24.52 15.47 -12.33
N ALA A 9 25.09 16.35 -11.49
CA ALA A 9 24.38 17.50 -10.93
C ALA A 9 24.22 18.66 -11.93
N ALA A 10 25.13 18.79 -12.91
CA ALA A 10 25.08 19.87 -13.89
C ALA A 10 24.06 19.63 -15.02
N GLY A 11 23.72 18.36 -15.31
CA GLY A 11 22.68 18.02 -16.29
C GLY A 11 21.25 18.24 -15.77
N LEU A 12 21.05 18.15 -14.45
CA LEU A 12 19.71 18.15 -13.85
C LEU A 12 19.12 19.56 -13.66
N THR A 13 19.96 20.60 -13.57
CA THR A 13 19.53 21.99 -13.38
C THR A 13 19.14 22.72 -14.66
N MET A 14 19.52 22.21 -15.84
CA MET A 14 19.20 22.89 -17.11
C MET A 14 17.84 22.50 -17.68
N LEU A 15 17.25 21.39 -17.22
CA LEU A 15 15.96 20.89 -17.71
C LEU A 15 14.73 21.45 -16.98
N THR A 16 14.92 22.29 -15.95
CA THR A 16 13.83 22.82 -15.12
C THR A 16 13.30 24.20 -15.53
N CYS A 17 13.89 24.87 -16.52
CA CYS A 17 13.47 26.23 -16.90
C CYS A 17 12.44 26.31 -18.04
N LEU A 18 12.03 25.16 -18.63
CA LEU A 18 11.16 25.13 -19.82
C LEU A 18 9.77 24.54 -19.56
N GLN A 19 9.19 24.79 -18.37
CA GLN A 19 7.83 24.33 -18.02
C GLN A 19 6.90 25.46 -17.56
N ALA A 20 7.26 26.72 -17.82
CA ALA A 20 6.35 27.85 -17.59
C ALA A 20 5.34 27.98 -18.76
N LEU A 21 4.46 26.99 -18.91
CA LEU A 21 3.18 27.22 -19.58
C LEU A 21 2.21 27.80 -18.55
N PRO A 22 1.54 28.93 -18.83
CA PRO A 22 0.43 29.37 -18.01
C PRO A 22 -0.71 28.37 -18.24
N ALA A 23 -0.88 27.42 -17.33
CA ALA A 23 -2.08 26.62 -17.26
C ALA A 23 -3.23 27.59 -16.96
N ARG A 24 -3.95 28.00 -18.01
CA ARG A 24 -5.25 28.66 -17.93
C ARG A 24 -6.11 27.81 -17.00
N ALA A 25 -6.41 28.36 -15.83
CA ALA A 25 -7.37 27.79 -14.91
C ALA A 25 -8.76 27.93 -15.57
N GLU A 26 -9.19 26.89 -16.26
CA GLU A 26 -10.58 26.70 -16.63
C GLU A 26 -11.34 26.49 -15.31
N GLN A 27 -11.82 27.58 -14.72
CA GLN A 27 -12.85 27.59 -13.67
C GLN A 27 -14.19 27.18 -14.31
N GLY A 28 -14.21 26.02 -14.96
CA GLY A 28 -15.44 25.34 -15.32
C GLY A 28 -15.96 24.65 -14.08
N VAL A 29 -17.22 24.92 -13.74
CA VAL A 29 -18.05 24.14 -12.80
C VAL A 29 -17.44 22.76 -12.63
N VAL A 30 -16.88 22.44 -11.45
CA VAL A 30 -16.46 21.07 -11.14
C VAL A 30 -17.68 20.21 -11.37
N GLY A 31 -17.75 19.58 -12.53
CA GLY A 31 -18.93 18.91 -12.99
C GLY A 31 -19.16 17.76 -12.04
N THR A 32 -20.40 17.48 -11.68
CA THR A 32 -20.77 16.28 -10.92
C THR A 32 -20.11 15.02 -11.49
N VAL A 33 -19.81 15.02 -12.80
CA VAL A 33 -19.03 14.00 -13.53
C VAL A 33 -17.57 13.86 -13.06
N ASP A 34 -16.86 14.95 -12.75
CA ASP A 34 -15.47 14.89 -12.27
C ASP A 34 -15.40 14.43 -10.80
N LEU A 35 -16.39 14.82 -9.98
CA LEU A 35 -16.52 14.30 -8.61
C LEU A 35 -16.89 12.82 -8.60
N ASP A 36 -17.81 12.40 -9.46
CA ASP A 36 -18.21 11.00 -9.60
C ASP A 36 -17.03 10.13 -10.09
N ARG A 37 -16.25 10.63 -11.05
CA ARG A 37 -15.01 9.97 -11.49
C ARG A 37 -13.98 9.86 -10.37
N ALA A 38 -13.74 10.94 -9.62
CA ALA A 38 -12.80 10.93 -8.50
C ALA A 38 -13.25 9.98 -7.37
N LEU A 39 -14.56 9.94 -7.09
CA LEU A 39 -15.13 9.05 -6.10
C LEU A 39 -15.01 7.58 -6.52
N ARG A 40 -15.33 7.24 -7.78
CA ARG A 40 -15.14 5.90 -8.32
C ARG A 40 -13.68 5.44 -8.25
N ALA A 41 -12.75 6.29 -8.73
CA ALA A 41 -11.33 5.98 -8.67
C ALA A 41 -10.86 5.72 -7.22
N ARG A 42 -11.40 6.45 -6.25
CA ARG A 42 -11.10 6.22 -4.83
C ARG A 42 -11.68 4.90 -4.33
N VAL A 43 -12.94 4.59 -4.65
CA VAL A 43 -13.57 3.32 -4.25
C VAL A 43 -12.85 2.12 -4.87
N ASP A 44 -12.45 2.22 -6.13
CA ASP A 44 -11.70 1.17 -6.82
C ASP A 44 -10.33 0.96 -6.16
N ALA A 45 -9.63 2.05 -5.81
CA ALA A 45 -8.35 1.98 -5.12
C ALA A 45 -8.47 1.38 -3.71
N GLU A 46 -9.53 1.71 -2.97
CA GLU A 46 -9.79 1.12 -1.65
C GLU A 46 -10.17 -0.37 -1.78
N THR A 47 -10.93 -0.75 -2.82
CA THR A 47 -11.27 -2.15 -3.09
C THR A 47 -10.02 -2.97 -3.41
N ALA A 48 -9.18 -2.50 -4.33
CA ALA A 48 -7.93 -3.16 -4.67
C ALA A 48 -6.97 -3.30 -3.47
N ALA A 49 -6.94 -2.29 -2.59
CA ALA A 49 -6.17 -2.33 -1.36
C ALA A 49 -6.67 -3.41 -0.40
N ARG A 50 -7.99 -3.56 -0.22
CA ARG A 50 -8.56 -4.65 0.60
C ARG A 50 -8.26 -6.02 0.02
N ASP A 51 -8.43 -6.18 -1.29
CA ASP A 51 -8.18 -7.44 -1.98
C ASP A 51 -6.72 -7.89 -1.80
N THR A 52 -5.77 -6.96 -1.94
CA THR A 52 -4.35 -7.21 -1.66
C THR A 52 -4.11 -7.78 -0.26
N ILE A 53 -4.79 -7.23 0.75
CA ILE A 53 -4.65 -7.70 2.14
C ILE A 53 -5.31 -9.07 2.31
N LYS A 54 -6.50 -9.27 1.73
CA LYS A 54 -7.23 -10.54 1.79
C LYS A 54 -6.47 -11.68 1.11
N ASP A 55 -5.83 -11.41 -0.03
CA ASP A 55 -5.00 -12.36 -0.74
C ASP A 55 -3.81 -12.81 0.12
N LEU A 56 -3.13 -11.87 0.78
CA LEU A 56 -2.06 -12.22 1.72
C LEU A 56 -2.58 -13.08 2.89
N LEU A 57 -3.73 -12.73 3.47
CA LEU A 57 -4.33 -13.50 4.56
C LEU A 57 -4.79 -14.91 4.13
N ALA A 58 -5.08 -15.10 2.83
CA ALA A 58 -5.46 -16.39 2.27
C ALA A 58 -4.28 -17.35 2.06
N ARG A 59 -3.04 -16.85 2.07
CA ARG A 59 -1.84 -17.67 1.85
C ARG A 59 -1.61 -18.70 2.95
N ASP A 60 -1.17 -19.89 2.55
CA ASP A 60 -0.94 -21.01 3.46
C ASP A 60 0.11 -20.70 4.53
N GLU A 61 1.17 -19.97 4.18
CA GLU A 61 2.19 -19.57 5.14
C GLU A 61 1.64 -18.63 6.22
N VAL A 62 0.78 -17.68 5.83
CA VAL A 62 0.12 -16.76 6.75
C VAL A 62 -0.88 -17.52 7.63
N ARG A 63 -1.62 -18.48 7.07
CA ARG A 63 -2.53 -19.37 7.81
C ARG A 63 -1.82 -20.24 8.83
N ALA A 64 -0.67 -20.81 8.46
CA ALA A 64 0.13 -21.63 9.37
C ALA A 64 0.67 -20.82 10.56
N VAL A 65 1.18 -19.62 10.30
CA VAL A 65 1.68 -18.70 11.34
C VAL A 65 0.53 -18.23 12.24
N ALA A 66 -0.58 -17.78 11.64
CA ALA A 66 -1.76 -17.34 12.39
C ALA A 66 -2.33 -18.46 13.26
N GLY A 67 -2.45 -19.68 12.72
CA GLY A 67 -2.91 -20.85 13.46
C GLY A 67 -1.98 -21.23 14.62
N SER A 68 -0.66 -21.16 14.41
CA SER A 68 0.34 -21.43 15.47
C SER A 68 0.31 -20.37 16.58
N ALA A 69 -0.11 -19.15 16.26
CA ALA A 69 -0.28 -18.05 17.22
C ALA A 69 -1.68 -17.99 17.85
N GLY A 70 -2.59 -18.93 17.52
CA GLY A 70 -3.97 -18.94 18.02
C GLY A 70 -4.85 -17.81 17.47
N LEU A 71 -4.49 -17.25 16.32
CA LEU A 71 -5.16 -16.10 15.71
C LEU A 71 -6.29 -16.54 14.78
N ASP A 72 -7.43 -15.85 14.88
CA ASP A 72 -8.58 -16.08 14.01
C ASP A 72 -8.51 -15.18 12.76
N LEU A 73 -8.21 -15.79 11.61
CA LEU A 73 -8.12 -15.08 10.33
C LEU A 73 -9.47 -14.58 9.80
N LYS A 74 -10.61 -15.17 10.23
CA LYS A 74 -11.92 -14.63 9.86
C LYS A 74 -12.15 -13.29 10.53
N ARG A 75 -11.75 -13.15 11.80
CA ARG A 75 -11.77 -11.85 12.50
C ARG A 75 -10.85 -10.85 11.84
N ALA A 76 -9.65 -11.24 11.43
CA ALA A 76 -8.73 -10.37 10.70
C ALA A 76 -9.36 -9.87 9.39
N ASN A 77 -9.98 -10.76 8.60
CA ASN A 77 -10.70 -10.37 7.38
C ASN A 77 -11.85 -9.40 7.65
N ALA A 78 -12.64 -9.64 8.70
CA ALA A 78 -13.70 -8.71 9.11
C ALA A 78 -13.13 -7.34 9.50
N GLY A 79 -11.96 -7.30 10.14
CA GLY A 79 -11.23 -6.08 10.44
C GLY A 79 -10.81 -5.32 9.18
N VAL A 80 -10.32 -6.03 8.17
CA VAL A 80 -9.95 -5.43 6.88
C VAL A 80 -11.14 -4.71 6.25
N ASP A 81 -12.36 -5.21 6.41
CA ASP A 81 -13.59 -4.57 5.90
C ASP A 81 -13.92 -3.24 6.62
N THR A 82 -13.37 -3.01 7.82
CA THR A 82 -13.55 -1.74 8.55
C THR A 82 -12.52 -0.65 8.19
N LEU A 83 -11.38 -1.04 7.61
CA LEU A 83 -10.29 -0.11 7.25
C LEU A 83 -10.70 0.83 6.12
N GLN A 84 -10.30 2.10 6.16
CA GLN A 84 -10.62 3.07 5.09
C GLN A 84 -9.48 4.08 4.92
N GLY A 85 -9.43 4.75 3.77
CA GLY A 85 -8.49 5.86 3.55
C GLY A 85 -7.01 5.49 3.71
N ALA A 86 -6.25 6.34 4.41
CA ALA A 86 -4.79 6.21 4.52
C ALA A 86 -4.34 4.94 5.26
N GLU A 87 -5.08 4.52 6.28
CA GLU A 87 -4.77 3.33 7.07
C GLU A 87 -4.85 2.05 6.23
N LEU A 88 -5.90 1.95 5.39
CA LEU A 88 -6.06 0.85 4.44
C LEU A 88 -4.90 0.80 3.43
N GLN A 89 -4.49 1.95 2.91
CA GLN A 89 -3.39 2.03 1.93
C GLN A 89 -2.03 1.66 2.54
N GLU A 90 -1.77 2.08 3.78
CA GLU A 90 -0.54 1.70 4.49
C GLU A 90 -0.46 0.19 4.72
N ILE A 91 -1.57 -0.41 5.16
CA ILE A 91 -1.65 -1.86 5.39
C ILE A 91 -1.53 -2.62 4.07
N ALA A 92 -2.19 -2.16 3.00
CA ALA A 92 -2.11 -2.77 1.69
C ALA A 92 -0.69 -2.73 1.10
N ALA A 93 0.03 -1.61 1.25
CA ALA A 93 1.42 -1.50 0.82
C ALA A 93 2.33 -2.48 1.57
N ARG A 94 2.12 -2.65 2.88
CA ARG A 94 2.83 -3.63 3.68
C ARG A 94 2.46 -5.06 3.29
N ALA A 95 1.19 -5.30 2.99
CA ALA A 95 0.71 -6.61 2.55
C ALA A 95 1.33 -7.02 1.21
N ALA A 96 1.36 -6.11 0.24
CA ALA A 96 2.04 -6.33 -1.04
C ALA A 96 3.54 -6.60 -0.87
N ALA A 97 4.21 -5.87 0.03
CA ALA A 97 5.62 -6.10 0.33
C ALA A 97 5.87 -7.48 0.99
N ALA A 98 4.98 -7.90 1.89
CA ALA A 98 5.04 -9.21 2.53
C ALA A 98 4.77 -10.34 1.52
N ASP A 99 3.80 -10.16 0.62
CA ASP A 99 3.50 -11.11 -0.44
C ASP A 99 4.68 -11.29 -1.41
N ALA A 100 5.29 -10.18 -1.85
CA ALA A 100 6.49 -10.21 -2.67
C ALA A 100 7.67 -10.89 -1.96
N ALA A 101 7.83 -10.66 -0.65
CA ALA A 101 8.87 -11.31 0.15
C ALA A 101 8.65 -12.82 0.31
N LEU A 102 7.38 -13.26 0.42
CA LEU A 102 7.00 -14.67 0.45
C LEU A 102 7.19 -15.34 -0.92
N ALA A 103 6.87 -14.66 -2.02
CA ALA A 103 7.08 -15.17 -3.38
C ALA A 103 8.58 -15.29 -3.75
N GLY A 104 9.44 -14.45 -3.15
CA GLY A 104 10.87 -14.39 -3.44
C GLY A 104 11.74 -15.53 -2.88
N GLY A 105 11.19 -16.46 -2.09
CA GLY A 105 11.84 -17.70 -1.64
C GLY A 105 13.13 -17.56 -0.80
N LYS A 106 13.57 -16.34 -0.49
CA LYS A 106 14.90 -16.07 0.06
C LYS A 106 14.76 -15.64 1.52
N ASN A 107 15.10 -16.56 2.42
CA ASN A 107 15.17 -16.42 3.90
C ASN A 107 13.87 -16.68 4.66
N ILE A 108 13.47 -17.96 4.76
CA ILE A 108 12.32 -18.48 5.51
C ILE A 108 12.18 -17.84 6.91
N THR A 109 13.28 -17.63 7.64
CA THR A 109 13.26 -17.06 9.00
C THR A 109 12.90 -15.57 9.04
N ILE A 110 13.36 -14.77 8.07
CA ILE A 110 13.07 -13.33 8.04
C ILE A 110 11.63 -13.12 7.57
N THR A 111 11.18 -13.92 6.60
CA THR A 111 9.84 -13.81 6.01
C THR A 111 8.73 -14.11 7.01
N ILE A 112 8.88 -15.15 7.84
CA ILE A 112 7.91 -15.47 8.91
C ILE A 112 7.80 -14.30 9.90
N SER A 113 8.93 -13.70 10.26
CA SER A 113 8.97 -12.58 11.20
C SER A 113 8.23 -11.34 10.69
N VAL A 114 8.38 -11.01 9.39
CA VAL A 114 7.68 -9.89 8.74
C VAL A 114 6.17 -10.12 8.67
N VAL A 115 5.73 -11.33 8.29
CA VAL A 115 4.30 -11.69 8.25
C VAL A 115 3.68 -11.62 9.63
N THR A 116 4.38 -12.14 10.64
CA THR A 116 3.92 -12.11 12.04
C THR A 116 3.78 -10.68 12.54
N LEU A 117 4.77 -9.82 12.27
CA LEU A 117 4.72 -8.40 12.61
C LEU A 117 3.54 -7.69 11.94
N LEU A 118 3.28 -7.96 10.67
CA LEU A 118 2.16 -7.39 9.93
C LEU A 118 0.81 -7.82 10.52
N LEU A 119 0.64 -9.10 10.83
CA LEU A 119 -0.56 -9.60 11.51
C LEU A 119 -0.79 -8.93 12.86
N ILE A 120 0.27 -8.78 13.67
CA ILE A 120 0.21 -8.09 14.96
C ILE A 120 -0.26 -6.64 14.77
N ILE A 121 0.27 -5.93 13.76
CA ILE A 121 -0.13 -4.55 13.46
C ILE A 121 -1.61 -4.47 13.06
N ILE A 122 -2.08 -5.36 12.17
CA ILE A 122 -3.50 -5.42 11.77
C ILE A 122 -4.38 -5.65 13.01
N ILE A 123 -3.97 -6.53 13.91
CA ILE A 123 -4.72 -6.86 15.13
C ILE A 123 -4.76 -5.68 16.11
N ILE A 124 -3.64 -5.00 16.35
CA ILE A 124 -3.59 -3.82 17.22
C ILE A 124 -4.59 -2.77 16.72
N ILE A 125 -4.63 -2.55 15.41
CA ILE A 125 -5.57 -1.62 14.78
C ILE A 125 -7.03 -2.06 15.00
N LEU A 126 -7.31 -3.36 14.87
CA LEU A 126 -8.63 -3.95 15.05
C LEU A 126 -9.12 -3.89 16.52
N LEU A 127 -8.22 -4.04 17.49
CA LEU A 127 -8.53 -4.02 18.93
C LEU A 127 -8.60 -2.63 19.54
N THR A 128 -7.92 -1.65 18.92
CA THR A 128 -7.91 -0.26 19.41
C THR A 128 -9.13 0.53 18.93
N LYS A 129 -9.86 0.01 17.94
CA LYS A 129 -11.17 0.55 17.54
C LYS A 129 -12.32 -0.16 18.24
#